data_AF-A0A233RKB3-F1
#
_entry.id   AF-A0A233RKB3-F1
#
_cell.length_a   1.000
_cell.length_b   1.000
_cell.length_c   1.000
_cell.angle_alpha   90.00
_cell.angle_beta   90.00
_cell.angle_gamma   90.00
#
_symmetry.space_group_name_H-M   'P 1'
#
loop_
_entity.id
_entity.type
_entity.pdbx_description
1 polymer ?
#
loop_
_entity_poly.entity_id
_entity_poly.type
_entity_poly.pdbx_seq_one_letter_code
_entity_poly.pdbx_strand_id
1 'polypeptide(L)'
;MGQVLRSLQDAKDGGLDSERVCVQLVQDCRHAEQHMTGLARQCEQLRTVLATTTDRRQRLGERQAGLEQAVLAALDGDDQQAHTLAETLAELENEQEGLAAQQAHDEKRLAHYRRRWHEAERHYHDLCRQLAMANTTRCVRQTMAAIREHPAVTLVNAKQALADIRARERQQHTDDELAPAGGEPRRHSADEVLARLRQQRNTRP
;
A
#
# COMPACT_ATOMS: atom_id res chain seq x y z
N MET A 1 9.60 15.38 -21.50
CA MET A 1 9.40 16.62 -20.72
C MET A 1 8.99 17.82 -21.57
N GLY A 2 9.69 18.15 -22.67
CA GLY A 2 9.44 19.39 -23.43
C GLY A 2 8.12 19.52 -24.22
N GLN A 3 7.40 18.43 -24.50
CA GLN A 3 6.07 18.46 -25.17
C GLN A 3 4.92 18.66 -24.17
N VAL A 4 4.98 17.99 -23.01
CA VAL A 4 3.97 18.13 -21.94
C VAL A 4 3.97 19.54 -21.35
N LEU A 5 5.15 20.13 -21.17
CA LEU A 5 5.23 21.52 -20.70
C LEU A 5 4.64 22.50 -21.72
N ARG A 6 4.77 22.25 -23.03
CA ARG A 6 4.16 23.09 -24.07
C ARG A 6 2.64 22.95 -24.13
N SER A 7 2.08 21.77 -23.87
CA SER A 7 0.61 21.60 -23.84
C SER A 7 -0.04 22.25 -22.61
N LEU A 8 0.75 22.49 -21.56
CA LEU A 8 0.34 23.14 -20.32
C LEU A 8 0.60 24.65 -20.31
N GLN A 9 1.15 25.21 -21.38
CA GLN A 9 1.40 26.65 -21.48
C GLN A 9 0.16 27.41 -21.95
N ASP A 10 -0.04 28.57 -21.36
CA ASP A 10 -1.06 29.54 -21.74
C ASP A 10 -0.61 30.26 -23.02
N ALA A 11 -1.50 30.34 -24.01
CA ALA A 11 -1.18 30.83 -25.35
C ALA A 11 -0.92 32.35 -25.38
N LYS A 12 -1.34 33.07 -24.33
CA LYS A 12 -1.24 34.54 -24.26
C LYS A 12 0.08 35.02 -23.65
N ASP A 13 0.52 34.39 -22.56
CA ASP A 13 1.64 34.89 -21.75
C ASP A 13 2.82 33.90 -21.66
N GLY A 14 2.69 32.69 -22.22
CA GLY A 14 3.73 31.64 -22.19
C GLY A 14 3.96 31.00 -20.80
N GLY A 15 3.24 31.46 -19.78
CA GLY A 15 3.21 30.87 -18.44
C GLY A 15 2.42 29.56 -18.40
N LEU A 16 2.55 28.79 -17.32
CA LEU A 16 1.75 27.57 -17.14
C LEU A 16 0.28 27.92 -16.84
N ASP A 17 -0.62 27.37 -17.65
CA ASP A 17 -2.06 27.38 -17.45
C ASP A 17 -2.40 26.55 -16.21
N SER A 18 -2.80 27.22 -15.13
CA SER A 18 -3.09 26.60 -13.85
C SER A 18 -4.26 25.61 -13.91
N GLU A 19 -5.22 25.79 -14.82
CA GLU A 19 -6.35 24.86 -14.96
C GLU A 19 -5.90 23.56 -15.60
N ARG A 20 -5.14 23.65 -16.70
CA ARG A 20 -4.56 22.48 -17.37
C ARG A 20 -3.60 21.71 -16.46
N VAL A 21 -2.78 22.41 -15.68
CA VAL A 21 -1.88 21.78 -14.70
C VAL A 21 -2.67 21.01 -13.64
N CYS A 22 -3.75 21.59 -13.09
CA CYS A 22 -4.60 20.88 -12.13
C CYS A 22 -5.25 19.63 -12.76
N VAL A 23 -5.77 19.73 -13.99
CA VAL A 23 -6.38 18.60 -14.70
C VAL A 23 -5.36 17.48 -14.94
N GLN A 24 -4.15 17.83 -15.39
CA GLN A 24 -3.09 16.85 -15.61
C GLN A 24 -2.70 16.15 -14.30
N LEU A 25 -2.50 16.90 -13.20
CA LEU A 25 -2.16 16.32 -11.91
C LEU A 25 -3.26 15.38 -11.38
N VAL A 26 -4.54 15.68 -11.62
CA VAL A 26 -5.64 14.75 -11.29
C VAL A 26 -5.54 13.47 -12.09
N GLN A 27 -5.22 13.55 -13.38
CA GLN A 27 -5.03 12.37 -14.23
C GLN A 27 -3.83 11.55 -13.75
N ASP A 28 -2.72 12.20 -13.42
CA ASP A 28 -1.51 11.55 -12.92
C ASP A 28 -1.77 10.84 -11.58
N CYS A 29 -2.51 11.47 -10.65
CA CYS A 29 -2.95 10.83 -9.41
C CYS A 29 -3.77 9.56 -9.69
N ARG A 30 -4.73 9.61 -10.61
CA ARG A 30 -5.56 8.43 -10.99
C ARG A 30 -4.72 7.32 -11.60
N HIS A 31 -3.77 7.66 -12.48
CA HIS A 31 -2.85 6.66 -13.06
C HIS A 31 -1.96 6.02 -11.98
N ALA A 32 -1.48 6.81 -11.01
CA ALA A 32 -0.71 6.30 -9.89
C ALA A 32 -1.53 5.33 -9.01
N GLU A 33 -2.80 5.65 -8.71
CA GLU A 33 -3.73 4.75 -7.99
C GLU A 33 -3.96 3.44 -8.73
N GLN A 34 -4.20 3.50 -10.04
CA GLN A 34 -4.37 2.32 -10.89
C GLN A 34 -3.10 1.46 -10.89
N HIS A 35 -1.92 2.08 -11.00
CA HIS A 35 -0.64 1.38 -10.94
C HIS A 35 -0.43 0.70 -9.57
N MET A 36 -0.71 1.37 -8.46
CA MET A 36 -0.67 0.78 -7.12
C MET A 36 -1.62 -0.40 -6.98
N THR A 37 -2.84 -0.29 -7.51
CA THR A 37 -3.84 -1.36 -7.50
C THR A 37 -3.36 -2.57 -8.29
N GLY A 38 -2.74 -2.35 -9.46
CA GLY A 38 -2.11 -3.41 -10.25
C GLY A 38 -0.97 -4.12 -9.50
N LEU A 39 -0.10 -3.36 -8.82
CA LEU A 39 0.97 -3.91 -8.00
C LEU A 39 0.46 -4.70 -6.78
N ALA A 40 -0.62 -4.23 -6.15
CA ALA A 40 -1.27 -4.94 -5.04
C ALA A 40 -1.83 -6.29 -5.49
N ARG A 41 -2.51 -6.33 -6.64
CA ARG A 41 -3.00 -7.57 -7.25
C ARG A 41 -1.87 -8.55 -7.57
N GLN A 42 -0.76 -8.06 -8.12
CA GLN A 42 0.41 -8.91 -8.39
C GLN A 42 1.02 -9.49 -7.11
N CYS A 43 1.10 -8.70 -6.02
CA CYS A 43 1.53 -9.19 -4.71
C CYS A 43 0.61 -10.29 -4.18
N GLU A 44 -0.71 -10.12 -4.31
CA GLU A 44 -1.69 -11.09 -3.86
C GLU A 44 -1.61 -12.40 -4.65
N GLN A 45 -1.52 -12.31 -5.99
CA GLN A 45 -1.33 -13.47 -6.86
C GLN A 45 -0.08 -14.27 -6.48
N LEU A 46 1.05 -13.59 -6.23
CA LEU A 46 2.29 -14.24 -5.80
C LEU A 46 2.17 -14.87 -4.41
N ARG A 47 1.46 -14.24 -3.48
CA ARG A 47 1.21 -14.85 -2.15
C ARG A 47 0.42 -16.15 -2.27
N THR A 48 -0.57 -16.20 -3.16
CA THR A 48 -1.33 -17.44 -3.43
C THR A 48 -0.43 -18.51 -4.04
N VAL A 49 0.41 -18.17 -5.00
CA VAL A 49 1.38 -19.12 -5.61
C VAL A 49 2.39 -19.64 -4.58
N LEU A 50 2.89 -18.76 -3.69
CA LEU A 50 3.78 -19.18 -2.62
C LEU A 50 3.07 -20.12 -1.65
N ALA A 51 1.83 -19.81 -1.25
CA ALA A 51 1.06 -20.67 -0.36
C ALA A 51 0.83 -22.08 -0.95
N THR A 52 0.48 -22.17 -2.24
CA THR A 52 0.31 -23.48 -2.91
C THR A 52 1.64 -24.23 -3.05
N THR A 53 2.73 -23.52 -3.32
CA THR A 53 4.08 -24.10 -3.39
C THR A 53 4.53 -24.62 -2.02
N THR A 54 4.27 -23.87 -0.94
CA THR A 54 4.56 -24.30 0.43
C THR A 54 3.76 -25.54 0.83
N ASP A 55 2.46 -25.58 0.54
CA ASP A 55 1.62 -26.76 0.80
C ASP A 55 2.12 -27.99 0.01
N ARG A 56 2.44 -27.82 -1.28
CA ARG A 56 3.02 -28.91 -2.08
C ARG A 56 4.33 -29.42 -1.50
N ARG A 57 5.24 -28.53 -1.07
CA ARG A 57 6.50 -28.93 -0.43
C ARG A 57 6.27 -29.69 0.88
N GLN A 58 5.31 -29.25 1.70
CA GLN A 58 4.98 -29.95 2.94
C GLN A 58 4.50 -31.37 2.67
N ARG A 59 3.57 -31.55 1.72
CA ARG A 59 3.06 -32.88 1.33
C ARG A 59 4.15 -33.79 0.77
N LEU A 60 5.09 -33.24 -0.01
CA LEU A 60 6.24 -34.00 -0.49
C LEU A 60 7.17 -34.38 0.67
N GLY A 61 7.39 -33.51 1.65
CA GLY A 61 8.19 -33.81 2.83
C GLY A 61 7.60 -34.96 3.66
N GLU A 62 6.28 -34.99 3.84
CA GLU A 62 5.58 -36.10 4.50
C GLU A 62 5.74 -37.42 3.72
N ARG A 63 5.62 -37.36 2.38
CA ARG A 63 5.83 -38.53 1.51
C ARG A 63 7.28 -39.01 1.49
N GLN A 64 8.24 -38.10 1.55
CA GLN A 64 9.67 -38.40 1.63
C GLN A 64 9.97 -39.21 2.89
N ALA A 65 9.53 -38.74 4.05
CA ALA A 65 9.75 -39.44 5.32
C ALA A 65 9.17 -40.86 5.32
N GLY A 66 8.02 -41.07 4.66
CA GLY A 66 7.44 -42.39 4.48
C GLY A 66 8.26 -43.30 3.54
N LEU A 67 8.76 -42.76 2.43
CA LEU A 67 9.62 -43.50 1.50
C LEU A 67 10.98 -43.83 2.11
N GLU A 68 11.59 -42.91 2.86
CA GLU A 68 12.83 -43.15 3.58
C GLU A 68 12.71 -44.35 4.53
N GLN A 69 11.62 -44.42 5.31
CA GLN A 69 11.36 -45.57 6.18
C GLN A 69 11.16 -46.87 5.39
N ALA A 70 10.47 -46.81 4.24
CA ALA A 70 10.24 -47.97 3.39
C ALA A 70 11.54 -48.49 2.74
N VAL A 71 12.44 -47.58 2.31
CA VAL A 71 13.77 -47.94 1.82
C VAL A 71 14.57 -48.63 2.91
N LEU A 72 14.61 -48.08 4.11
CA LEU A 72 15.33 -48.67 5.24
C LEU A 72 14.82 -50.07 5.58
N ALA A 73 13.50 -50.28 5.59
CA ALA A 73 12.92 -51.59 5.84
C ALA A 73 13.20 -52.61 4.71
N ALA A 74 13.25 -52.16 3.45
CA ALA A 74 13.51 -53.02 2.31
C ALA A 74 14.98 -53.48 2.25
N LEU A 75 15.93 -52.65 2.72
CA LEU A 75 17.36 -53.00 2.79
C LEU A 75 17.63 -54.23 3.67
N ASP A 76 16.75 -54.54 4.63
CA ASP A 76 16.90 -55.69 5.51
C ASP A 76 16.42 -57.02 4.88
N GLY A 77 15.83 -57.02 3.68
CA GLY A 77 15.21 -58.23 3.12
C GLY A 77 15.14 -58.37 1.59
N ASP A 78 15.03 -57.29 0.83
CA ASP A 78 14.94 -57.32 -0.64
C ASP A 78 15.69 -56.12 -1.25
N ASP A 79 16.94 -56.37 -1.65
CA ASP A 79 17.83 -55.38 -2.26
C ASP A 79 17.24 -54.76 -3.54
N GLN A 80 16.47 -55.53 -4.31
CA GLN A 80 15.90 -55.04 -5.56
C GLN A 80 14.72 -54.10 -5.28
N GLN A 81 13.88 -54.43 -4.31
CA GLN A 81 12.84 -53.53 -3.82
C GLN A 81 13.44 -52.26 -3.20
N ALA A 82 14.51 -52.38 -2.41
CA ALA A 82 15.20 -51.24 -1.82
C ALA A 82 15.74 -50.28 -2.90
N HIS A 83 16.34 -50.82 -3.97
CA HIS A 83 16.87 -50.01 -5.05
C HIS A 83 15.76 -49.25 -5.81
N THR A 84 14.63 -49.89 -6.11
CA THR A 84 13.49 -49.21 -6.76
C THR A 84 12.92 -48.11 -5.88
N LEU A 85 12.79 -48.34 -4.56
CA LEU A 85 12.31 -47.31 -3.64
C LEU A 85 13.31 -46.14 -3.54
N ALA A 86 14.61 -46.41 -3.54
CA ALA A 86 15.64 -45.38 -3.52
C ALA A 86 15.62 -44.50 -4.78
N GLU A 87 15.37 -45.07 -5.97
CA GLU A 87 15.17 -44.29 -7.19
C GLU A 87 13.97 -43.33 -7.07
N THR A 88 12.83 -43.83 -6.56
CA THR A 88 11.65 -42.97 -6.34
C THR A 88 11.88 -41.88 -5.30
N LEU A 89 12.70 -42.17 -4.27
CA LEU A 89 13.10 -41.18 -3.26
C LEU A 89 13.96 -40.08 -3.90
N ALA A 90 14.94 -40.45 -4.73
CA ALA A 90 15.79 -39.49 -5.43
C ALA A 90 14.99 -38.60 -6.41
N GLU A 91 14.00 -39.15 -7.11
CA GLU A 91 13.08 -38.34 -7.95
C GLU A 91 12.30 -37.32 -7.10
N LEU A 92 11.83 -37.73 -5.92
CA LEU A 92 11.08 -36.87 -5.01
C LEU A 92 11.96 -35.75 -4.42
N GLU A 93 13.19 -36.07 -4.04
CA GLU A 93 14.18 -35.09 -3.56
C GLU A 93 14.48 -34.03 -4.63
N ASN A 94 14.69 -34.46 -5.88
CA ASN A 94 14.86 -33.55 -7.02
C ASN A 94 13.64 -32.62 -7.22
N GLU A 95 12.42 -33.14 -7.07
CA GLU A 95 11.21 -32.32 -7.13
C GLU A 95 11.17 -31.29 -6.00
N GLN A 96 11.56 -31.68 -4.77
CA GLN A 96 11.61 -30.75 -3.63
C GLN A 96 12.64 -29.64 -3.83
N GLU A 97 13.83 -29.95 -4.35
CA GLU A 97 14.84 -28.95 -4.68
C GLU A 97 14.33 -27.97 -5.73
N GLY A 98 13.66 -28.47 -6.77
CA GLY A 98 13.02 -27.64 -7.79
C GLY A 98 11.97 -26.68 -7.21
N LEU A 99 11.12 -27.18 -6.31
CA LEU A 99 10.13 -26.34 -5.62
C LEU A 99 10.77 -25.35 -4.64
N ALA A 100 11.87 -25.72 -3.98
CA ALA A 100 12.61 -24.82 -3.10
C ALA A 100 13.22 -23.64 -3.88
N ALA A 101 13.81 -23.92 -5.05
CA ALA A 101 14.33 -22.91 -5.94
C ALA A 101 13.21 -21.98 -6.46
N GLN A 102 12.08 -22.56 -6.87
CA GLN A 102 10.91 -21.79 -7.31
C GLN A 102 10.37 -20.87 -6.19
N GLN A 103 10.23 -21.40 -4.98
CA GLN A 103 9.77 -20.62 -3.83
C GLN A 103 10.72 -19.44 -3.55
N ALA A 104 12.03 -19.69 -3.52
CA ALA A 104 13.02 -18.63 -3.29
C ALA A 104 12.99 -17.55 -4.39
N HIS A 105 12.71 -17.96 -5.64
CA HIS A 105 12.52 -17.02 -6.75
C HIS A 105 11.26 -16.16 -6.57
N ASP A 106 10.13 -16.79 -6.24
CA ASP A 106 8.86 -16.08 -6.05
C ASP A 106 8.86 -15.19 -4.80
N GLU A 107 9.57 -15.55 -3.74
CA GLU A 107 9.80 -14.70 -2.56
C GLU A 107 10.58 -13.43 -2.94
N LYS A 108 11.64 -13.56 -3.74
CA LYS A 108 12.40 -12.40 -4.26
C LYS A 108 11.51 -11.51 -5.12
N ARG A 109 10.67 -12.10 -5.99
CA ARG A 109 9.69 -11.35 -6.80
C ARG A 109 8.68 -10.61 -5.93
N LEU A 110 8.16 -11.26 -4.90
CA LEU A 110 7.22 -10.64 -3.96
C LEU A 110 7.85 -9.45 -3.24
N ALA A 111 9.10 -9.59 -2.77
CA ALA A 111 9.85 -8.48 -2.16
C ALA A 111 10.05 -7.31 -3.14
N HIS A 112 10.36 -7.62 -4.41
CA HIS A 112 10.47 -6.61 -5.47
C HIS A 112 9.17 -5.83 -5.68
N TYR A 113 8.03 -6.52 -5.81
CA TYR A 113 6.74 -5.84 -5.99
C TYR A 113 6.31 -5.02 -4.78
N ARG A 114 6.57 -5.50 -3.56
CA ARG A 114 6.31 -4.72 -2.32
C ARG A 114 7.10 -3.42 -2.30
N ARG A 115 8.39 -3.48 -2.66
CA ARG A 115 9.23 -2.28 -2.76
C ARG A 115 8.68 -1.29 -3.77
N ARG A 116 8.32 -1.77 -4.97
CA ARG A 116 7.73 -0.92 -6.02
C ARG A 116 6.39 -0.32 -5.60
N TRP A 117 5.59 -1.06 -4.84
CA TRP A 117 4.33 -0.56 -4.30
C TRP A 117 4.56 0.63 -3.36
N HIS A 118 5.51 0.53 -2.42
CA HIS A 118 5.87 1.66 -1.54
C HIS A 118 6.49 2.85 -2.28
N GLU A 119 7.26 2.60 -3.35
CA GLU A 119 7.75 3.66 -4.23
C GLU A 119 6.60 4.36 -4.95
N ALA A 120 5.62 3.61 -5.46
CA ALA A 120 4.43 4.16 -6.10
C ALA A 120 3.53 4.94 -5.12
N GLU A 121 3.38 4.45 -3.89
CA GLU A 121 2.64 5.13 -2.81
C GLU A 121 3.25 6.50 -2.47
N ARG A 122 4.58 6.56 -2.31
CA ARG A 122 5.27 7.84 -2.12
C ARG A 122 5.07 8.79 -3.29
N HIS A 123 5.19 8.28 -4.51
CA HIS A 123 4.97 9.06 -5.71
C HIS A 123 3.54 9.61 -5.79
N TYR A 124 2.54 8.79 -5.46
CA TYR A 124 1.14 9.20 -5.38
C TYR A 124 0.94 10.34 -4.36
N HIS A 125 1.49 10.21 -3.16
CA HIS A 125 1.40 11.28 -2.15
C HIS A 125 2.10 12.57 -2.59
N ASP A 126 3.23 12.47 -3.27
CA ASP A 126 3.89 13.64 -3.85
C ASP A 126 3.02 14.33 -4.90
N LEU A 127 2.33 13.57 -5.76
CA LEU A 127 1.37 14.11 -6.74
C LEU A 127 0.16 14.77 -6.05
N CYS A 128 -0.39 14.14 -5.00
CA CYS A 128 -1.47 14.75 -4.21
C CYS A 128 -1.05 16.09 -3.58
N ARG A 129 0.18 16.17 -3.05
CA ARG A 129 0.73 17.42 -2.52
C ARG A 129 0.87 18.47 -3.62
N GLN A 130 1.40 18.10 -4.79
CA GLN A 130 1.52 19.00 -5.94
C GLN A 130 0.16 19.50 -6.41
N LEU A 131 -0.85 18.63 -6.45
CA LEU A 131 -2.23 18.99 -6.80
C LEU A 131 -2.82 19.98 -5.79
N ALA A 132 -2.62 19.76 -4.49
CA ALA A 132 -3.05 20.70 -3.47
C ALA A 132 -2.42 22.09 -3.66
N MET A 133 -1.11 22.14 -3.90
CA MET A 133 -0.39 23.40 -4.19
C MET A 133 -0.84 24.07 -5.49
N ALA A 134 -1.13 23.30 -6.53
CA ALA A 134 -1.64 23.82 -7.79
C ALA A 134 -3.04 24.43 -7.61
N ASN A 135 -3.92 23.76 -6.84
CA ASN A 135 -5.25 24.25 -6.52
C ASN A 135 -5.21 25.54 -5.68
N THR A 136 -4.35 25.63 -4.66
CA THR A 136 -4.20 26.86 -3.88
C THR A 136 -3.67 28.01 -4.75
N THR A 137 -2.68 27.74 -5.60
CA THR A 137 -2.13 28.73 -6.55
C THR A 137 -3.20 29.21 -7.53
N ARG A 138 -4.01 28.29 -8.07
CA ARG A 138 -5.13 28.62 -8.97
C ARG A 138 -6.15 29.51 -8.27
N CYS A 139 -6.55 29.14 -7.05
CA CYS A 139 -7.47 29.92 -6.23
C CYS A 139 -6.96 31.35 -6.02
N VAL A 140 -5.70 31.51 -5.59
CA VAL A 140 -5.07 32.83 -5.39
C VAL A 140 -5.08 33.65 -6.68
N ARG A 141 -4.71 33.06 -7.83
CA ARG A 141 -4.75 33.77 -9.13
C ARG A 141 -6.15 34.22 -9.51
N GLN A 142 -7.16 33.36 -9.33
CA GLN A 142 -8.56 33.69 -9.60
C GLN A 142 -9.06 34.81 -8.68
N THR A 143 -8.75 34.75 -7.39
CA THR A 143 -9.09 35.81 -6.44
C THR A 143 -8.40 37.12 -6.80
N MET A 144 -7.10 37.10 -7.15
CA MET A 144 -6.39 38.30 -7.59
C MET A 144 -6.96 38.88 -8.89
N ALA A 145 -7.35 38.05 -9.86
CA ALA A 145 -8.01 38.50 -11.08
C ALA A 145 -9.35 39.18 -10.76
N ALA A 146 -10.19 38.54 -9.94
CA ALA A 146 -11.47 39.12 -9.49
C ALA A 146 -11.29 40.43 -8.73
N ILE A 147 -10.24 40.57 -7.91
CA ILE A 147 -9.90 41.83 -7.23
C ILE A 147 -9.50 42.92 -8.23
N ARG A 148 -8.73 42.58 -9.27
CA ARG A 148 -8.36 43.56 -10.31
C ARG A 148 -9.57 44.03 -11.12
N GLU A 149 -10.51 43.12 -11.40
CA GLU A 149 -11.73 43.42 -12.14
C GLU A 149 -12.75 44.21 -11.29
N HIS A 150 -12.88 43.87 -10.00
CA HIS A 150 -13.89 44.43 -9.10
C HIS A 150 -13.33 44.74 -7.70
N PRO A 151 -12.42 45.71 -7.55
CA PRO A 151 -11.65 45.89 -6.32
C PRO A 151 -12.50 46.27 -5.10
N ALA A 152 -13.51 47.12 -5.29
CA ALA A 152 -14.35 47.61 -4.18
C ALA A 152 -15.23 46.50 -3.57
N VAL A 153 -15.82 45.63 -4.40
CA VAL A 153 -16.78 44.61 -3.94
C VAL A 153 -16.05 43.38 -3.39
N THR A 154 -14.99 42.95 -4.05
CA THR A 154 -14.23 41.75 -3.64
C THR A 154 -13.42 41.98 -2.36
N LEU A 155 -12.85 43.16 -2.13
CA LEU A 155 -12.12 43.45 -0.89
C LEU A 155 -13.06 43.53 0.33
N VAL A 156 -14.27 44.06 0.16
CA VAL A 156 -15.29 44.09 1.23
C VAL A 156 -15.74 42.67 1.56
N ASN A 157 -16.10 41.88 0.55
CA ASN A 157 -16.51 40.49 0.72
C ASN A 157 -15.37 39.63 1.31
N ALA A 158 -14.12 39.82 0.90
CA ALA A 158 -12.97 39.10 1.45
C ALA A 158 -12.71 39.45 2.92
N LYS A 159 -12.89 40.72 3.32
CA LYS A 159 -12.80 41.15 4.73
C LYS A 159 -13.89 40.50 5.57
N GLN A 160 -15.13 40.44 5.07
CA GLN A 160 -16.23 39.73 5.73
C GLN A 160 -15.97 38.23 5.84
N ALA A 161 -15.53 37.57 4.77
CA ALA A 161 -15.20 36.14 4.80
C ALA A 161 -14.06 35.81 5.80
N LEU A 162 -13.03 36.66 5.89
CA LEU A 162 -11.97 36.50 6.90
C LEU A 162 -12.47 36.73 8.33
N ALA A 163 -13.40 37.67 8.52
CA ALA A 163 -14.04 37.87 9.82
C ALA A 163 -14.88 36.64 10.22
N ASP A 164 -15.62 36.06 9.26
CA ASP A 164 -16.44 34.86 9.47
C ASP A 164 -15.59 33.63 9.75
N ILE A 165 -14.48 33.43 9.02
CA ILE A 165 -13.53 32.33 9.27
C ILE A 165 -12.93 32.48 10.67
N ARG A 166 -12.43 33.67 11.03
CA ARG A 166 -11.90 33.93 12.38
C ARG A 166 -12.95 33.75 13.47
N ALA A 167 -14.21 34.09 13.20
CA ALA A 167 -15.31 33.85 14.13
C ALA A 167 -15.56 32.35 14.31
N ARG A 168 -15.53 31.55 13.24
CA ARG A 168 -15.66 30.09 13.29
C ARG A 168 -14.47 29.42 13.99
N GLU A 169 -13.24 29.82 13.69
CA GLU A 169 -12.04 29.30 14.35
C GLU A 169 -12.06 29.60 15.85
N ARG A 170 -12.51 30.80 16.25
CA ARG A 170 -12.71 31.13 17.67
C ARG A 170 -13.78 30.24 18.30
N GLN A 171 -14.92 30.03 17.64
CA GLN A 171 -15.98 29.14 18.13
C GLN A 171 -15.52 27.69 18.27
N GLN A 172 -14.75 27.18 17.31
CA GLN A 172 -14.17 25.83 17.38
C GLN A 172 -13.18 25.70 18.55
N HIS A 173 -12.37 26.73 18.82
CA HIS A 173 -11.50 26.75 19.99
C HIS A 173 -12.27 26.80 21.32
N THR A 174 -13.41 27.51 21.39
CA THR A 174 -14.23 27.53 22.61
C THR A 174 -15.02 26.24 22.82
N ASP A 175 -15.50 25.58 21.75
CA ASP A 175 -16.24 24.31 21.83
C ASP A 175 -15.32 23.14 22.22
N ASP A 176 -14.05 23.14 21.80
CA ASP A 176 -13.05 22.16 22.26
C ASP A 176 -12.72 22.31 23.75
N GLU A 177 -12.93 23.50 24.34
CA GLU A 177 -12.66 23.78 25.76
C GLU A 177 -13.89 23.52 26.67
N LEU A 178 -15.11 23.48 26.12
CA LEU A 178 -16.37 23.35 26.85
C LEU A 178 -17.10 22.01 26.69
N ALA A 179 -16.56 21.08 25.90
CA ALA A 179 -17.07 19.71 25.89
C ALA A 179 -16.54 18.93 27.12
N PRO A 180 -17.40 18.54 28.10
CA PRO A 180 -16.98 17.57 29.11
C PRO A 180 -16.65 16.26 28.39
N ALA A 181 -15.47 15.71 28.67
CA ALA A 181 -14.93 14.48 28.10
C ALA A 181 -15.98 13.35 28.01
N GLY A 182 -16.64 13.27 26.87
CA GLY A 182 -17.68 12.31 26.54
C GLY A 182 -17.20 11.36 25.48
N GLY A 183 -16.24 10.50 25.85
CA GLY A 183 -15.97 9.21 25.21
C GLY A 183 -15.53 9.22 23.75
N GLU A 184 -14.25 9.50 23.49
CA GLU A 184 -13.61 8.90 22.31
C GLU A 184 -13.56 7.37 22.48
N PRO A 185 -13.75 6.58 21.40
CA PRO A 185 -13.50 5.16 21.44
C PRO A 185 -12.01 4.94 21.69
N ARG A 186 -11.70 4.53 22.93
CA ARG A 186 -10.37 4.14 23.40
C ARG A 186 -9.74 3.19 22.38
N ARG A 187 -8.79 3.69 21.59
CA ARG A 187 -8.01 2.86 20.67
C ARG A 187 -7.05 2.04 21.51
N HIS A 188 -7.46 0.84 21.87
CA HIS A 188 -6.62 -0.10 22.58
C HIS A 188 -5.40 -0.42 21.73
N SER A 189 -4.20 -0.15 22.26
CA SER A 189 -2.96 -0.56 21.61
C SER A 189 -2.84 -2.08 21.67
N ALA A 190 -2.10 -2.67 20.73
CA ALA A 190 -1.82 -4.10 20.71
C ALA A 190 -1.23 -4.60 22.05
N ASP A 191 -0.47 -3.73 22.73
CA ASP A 191 0.15 -4.04 24.03
C ASP A 191 -0.88 -4.12 25.17
N GLU A 192 -1.91 -3.25 25.17
CA GLU A 192 -3.00 -3.33 26.16
C GLU A 192 -3.82 -4.61 25.99
N VAL A 193 -4.08 -5.02 24.74
CA VAL A 193 -4.82 -6.26 24.43
C VAL A 193 -4.02 -7.49 24.86
N LEU A 194 -2.69 -7.49 24.61
CA LEU A 194 -1.79 -8.57 25.02
C LEU A 194 -1.66 -8.68 26.55
N ALA A 195 -1.57 -7.55 27.26
CA ALA A 195 -1.51 -7.54 28.72
C ALA A 195 -2.79 -8.13 29.34
N ARG A 196 -3.97 -7.77 28.82
CA ARG A 196 -5.25 -8.30 29.28
C ARG A 196 -5.39 -9.81 29.05
N LEU A 197 -4.99 -10.30 27.87
CA LEU A 197 -5.05 -11.73 27.54
C LEU A 197 -4.10 -12.56 28.41
N ARG A 198 -2.92 -12.02 28.74
CA ARG A 198 -1.97 -12.66 29.67
C ARG A 198 -2.53 -12.74 31.09
N GLN A 199 -3.20 -11.69 31.55
CA GLN A 199 -3.87 -11.69 32.86
C GLN A 199 -4.99 -12.73 32.93
N GLN A 200 -5.83 -12.83 31.89
CA GLN A 200 -6.91 -13.82 31.82
C GLN A 200 -6.41 -15.28 31.80
N ARG A 201 -5.24 -15.53 31.21
CA ARG A 201 -4.60 -16.85 31.20
C ARG A 201 -4.08 -17.24 32.59
N ASN A 202 -3.60 -16.28 33.38
CA ASN A 202 -3.09 -16.52 34.73
C ASN A 202 -4.20 -16.66 35.79
N THR A 203 -5.43 -16.27 35.47
CA THR A 203 -6.60 -16.37 36.36
C THR A 203 -7.51 -17.57 36.08
N ARG A 204 -7.15 -18.45 35.12
CA ARG A 204 -7.85 -19.73 34.93
C ARG A 204 -7.18 -20.79 35.83
N PRO A 205 -7.92 -21.42 36.75
CA PRO A 205 -7.39 -22.49 37.60
C PRO A 205 -7.01 -23.73 36.80
#